data_AF-A0A1G1YX36-F1
#
_entry.id   AF-A0A1G1YX36-F1
#
_cell.length_a   1.000
_cell.length_b   1.000
_cell.length_c   1.000
_cell.angle_alpha   90.00
_cell.angle_beta   90.00
_cell.angle_gamma   90.00
#
_symmetry.space_group_name_H-M   'P 1'
#
loop_
_entity.id
_entity.type
_entity.pdbx_description
1 polymer ?
#
loop_
_entity_poly.entity_id
_entity_poly.type
_entity_poly.pdbx_seq_one_letter_code
_entity_poly.pdbx_strand_id
1 'polypeptide(L)'
;MTNHYELLYLVSAAYPEEDLAAIKEKVKDLIKKFEGQITFEDSFGKKKLAYPVKKAFHGYYLLYEFDLEGEKLKDLNNNLKLANEILRHIVVSKKPQSAQQRAEKKMAAKAVQIAETQVVEDKEKDKGKIKLEDLDQRLDEILGGDII
;
A
#
# COMPACT_ATOMS: atom_id res chain seq x y z
N MET A 1 -18.91 -22.27 -10.68
CA MET A 1 -18.92 -20.96 -11.40
C MET A 1 -17.63 -20.23 -11.08
N THR A 2 -16.90 -19.81 -12.11
CA THR A 2 -15.62 -19.11 -11.97
C THR A 2 -15.83 -17.63 -11.66
N ASN A 3 -15.19 -17.14 -10.61
CA ASN A 3 -15.25 -15.76 -10.19
C ASN A 3 -13.84 -15.15 -10.22
N HIS A 4 -13.81 -13.83 -10.37
CA HIS A 4 -12.57 -13.08 -10.33
C HIS A 4 -12.30 -12.58 -8.91
N TYR A 5 -11.07 -12.81 -8.42
CA TYR A 5 -10.64 -12.49 -7.07
C TYR A 5 -9.34 -11.70 -7.08
N GLU A 6 -9.17 -10.90 -6.03
CA GLU A 6 -7.92 -10.22 -5.70
C GLU A 6 -7.44 -10.74 -4.35
N LEU A 7 -6.18 -11.17 -4.29
CA LEU A 7 -5.45 -11.56 -3.09
C LEU A 7 -4.39 -10.50 -2.82
N LEU A 8 -4.55 -9.78 -1.72
CA LEU A 8 -3.51 -8.94 -1.15
C LEU A 8 -2.94 -9.67 0.07
N TYR A 9 -1.62 -9.86 0.08
CA TYR A 9 -0.95 -10.55 1.17
C TYR A 9 0.33 -9.83 1.60
N LEU A 10 0.64 -10.00 2.88
CA LEU A 10 1.75 -9.37 3.57
C LEU A 10 2.75 -10.45 3.96
N VAL A 11 3.95 -10.38 3.38
CA VAL A 11 5.07 -11.26 3.71
C VAL A 11 5.94 -10.63 4.78
N SER A 12 6.44 -11.46 5.70
CA SER A 12 7.32 -11.00 6.79
C SER A 12 8.62 -10.40 6.27
N ALA A 13 9.04 -9.25 6.82
CA ALA A 13 10.34 -8.66 6.53
C ALA A 13 11.52 -9.40 7.20
N ALA A 14 11.27 -10.54 7.84
CA ALA A 14 12.32 -11.45 8.29
C ALA A 14 12.97 -12.19 7.10
N TYR A 15 12.25 -12.33 5.99
CA TYR A 15 12.81 -12.86 4.74
C TYR A 15 13.49 -11.72 3.96
N PRO A 16 14.71 -11.93 3.45
CA PRO A 16 15.36 -11.00 2.54
C PRO A 16 14.57 -10.88 1.23
N GLU A 17 14.79 -9.78 0.50
CA GLU A 17 14.10 -9.53 -0.77
C GLU A 17 14.40 -10.59 -1.84
N GLU A 18 15.58 -11.20 -1.75
CA GLU A 18 16.06 -12.31 -2.58
C GLU A 18 15.12 -13.54 -2.51
N ASP A 19 14.61 -13.83 -1.31
CA ASP A 19 13.73 -14.98 -1.05
C ASP A 19 12.27 -14.71 -1.48
N LEU A 20 11.91 -13.45 -1.74
CA LEU A 20 10.53 -13.10 -2.13
C LEU A 20 10.13 -13.75 -3.45
N ALA A 21 11.06 -13.97 -4.37
CA ALA A 21 10.75 -14.63 -5.64
C ALA A 21 10.26 -16.07 -5.39
N ALA A 22 10.91 -16.82 -4.50
CA ALA A 22 10.49 -18.17 -4.13
C ALA A 22 9.13 -18.18 -3.40
N ILE A 23 8.90 -17.22 -2.50
CA ILE A 23 7.62 -17.08 -1.80
C ILE A 23 6.49 -16.75 -2.77
N LYS A 24 6.74 -15.85 -3.74
CA LYS A 24 5.81 -15.51 -4.81
C LYS A 24 5.42 -16.76 -5.59
N GLU A 25 6.40 -17.49 -6.13
CA GLU A 25 6.15 -18.71 -6.90
C GLU A 25 5.40 -19.77 -6.07
N LYS A 26 5.73 -19.95 -4.79
CA LYS A 26 4.99 -20.86 -3.91
C LYS A 26 3.50 -20.48 -3.80
N VAL A 27 3.18 -19.19 -3.67
CA VAL A 27 1.78 -18.72 -3.64
C VAL A 27 1.11 -18.90 -5.01
N LYS A 28 1.84 -18.67 -6.11
CA LYS A 28 1.30 -18.93 -7.46
C LYS A 28 0.97 -20.40 -7.67
N ASP A 29 1.87 -21.29 -7.28
CA ASP A 29 1.69 -22.73 -7.39
C ASP A 29 0.54 -23.20 -6.52
N LEU A 30 0.33 -22.57 -5.35
CA LEU A 30 -0.84 -22.82 -4.53
C LEU A 30 -2.13 -22.44 -5.25
N ILE A 31 -2.19 -21.27 -5.90
CA ILE A 31 -3.36 -20.85 -6.68
C ILE A 31 -3.60 -21.83 -7.85
N LYS A 32 -2.55 -22.18 -8.60
CA LYS A 32 -2.61 -23.14 -9.71
C LYS A 32 -3.04 -24.54 -9.27
N LYS A 33 -2.62 -25.00 -8.08
CA LYS A 33 -3.01 -26.29 -7.50
C LYS A 33 -4.53 -26.40 -7.31
N PHE A 34 -5.20 -25.28 -7.03
CA PHE A 34 -6.66 -25.21 -6.96
C PHE A 34 -7.29 -24.86 -8.33
N GLU A 35 -6.55 -25.03 -9.42
CA GLU A 35 -6.96 -24.70 -10.79
C GLU A 35 -7.31 -23.22 -10.98
N GLY A 36 -6.72 -22.35 -10.17
CA GLY A 36 -6.84 -20.91 -10.34
C GLY A 36 -5.93 -20.39 -11.45
N GLN A 37 -6.43 -19.44 -12.24
CA GLN A 37 -5.67 -18.77 -13.30
C GLN A 37 -5.29 -17.35 -12.88
N ILE A 38 -4.00 -17.06 -12.78
CA ILE A 38 -3.50 -15.73 -12.43
C ILE A 38 -3.60 -14.82 -13.66
N THR A 39 -4.20 -13.64 -13.49
CA THR A 39 -4.38 -12.66 -14.56
C THR A 39 -3.54 -11.40 -14.34
N PHE A 40 -3.09 -11.15 -13.10
CA PHE A 40 -2.28 -9.99 -12.78
C PHE A 40 -1.45 -10.19 -11.52
N GLU A 41 -0.28 -9.55 -11.50
CA GLU A 41 0.65 -9.56 -10.38
C GLU A 41 1.24 -8.16 -10.17
N ASP A 42 1.31 -7.73 -8.90
CA ASP A 42 1.98 -6.49 -8.51
C ASP A 42 2.69 -6.65 -7.17
N SER A 43 3.69 -5.79 -6.92
CA SER A 43 4.56 -5.83 -5.75
C SER A 43 4.84 -4.41 -5.28
N PHE A 44 4.38 -4.06 -4.07
CA PHE A 44 4.49 -2.70 -3.55
C PHE A 44 5.76 -2.45 -2.73
N GLY A 45 6.69 -3.43 -2.74
CA GLY A 45 7.95 -3.38 -2.02
C GLY A 45 7.80 -3.47 -0.50
N LYS A 46 8.88 -3.13 0.21
CA LYS A 46 8.92 -3.12 1.68
C LYS A 46 8.21 -1.88 2.21
N LYS A 47 7.24 -2.08 3.10
CA LYS A 47 6.53 -0.99 3.79
C LYS A 47 6.58 -1.15 5.30
N LYS A 48 6.61 -0.02 6.01
CA LYS A 48 6.44 0.04 7.47
C LYS A 48 4.95 -0.12 7.80
N LEU A 49 4.65 -0.96 8.77
CA LEU A 49 3.30 -1.20 9.25
C LEU A 49 2.94 -0.14 10.31
N ALA A 50 1.67 0.26 10.36
CA ALA A 50 1.19 1.20 11.37
C ALA A 50 1.26 0.61 12.79
N TYR A 51 1.09 -0.71 12.92
CA TYR A 51 1.22 -1.47 14.16
C TYR A 51 1.88 -2.83 13.88
N PRO A 52 2.52 -3.44 14.89
CA PRO A 52 3.19 -4.72 14.69
C PRO A 52 2.20 -5.85 14.41
N VAL A 53 2.47 -6.65 13.38
CA VAL A 53 1.72 -7.87 13.05
C VAL A 53 2.63 -9.06 13.31
N LYS A 54 2.24 -9.97 14.22
CA LYS A 54 3.10 -11.09 14.69
C LYS A 54 4.53 -10.61 15.07
N LYS A 55 4.63 -9.46 15.76
CA LYS A 55 5.89 -8.79 16.17
C LYS A 55 6.74 -8.20 15.03
N ALA A 56 6.27 -8.23 13.77
CA ALA A 56 6.95 -7.57 12.66
C ALA A 56 6.44 -6.13 12.49
N PHE A 57 7.36 -5.17 12.33
CA PHE A 57 7.06 -3.75 12.06
C PHE A 57 7.13 -3.37 10.58
N HIS A 58 7.69 -4.25 9.76
CA HIS A 58 7.83 -4.09 8.31
C HIS A 58 7.36 -5.36 7.61
N GLY A 59 6.93 -5.23 6.37
CA GLY A 59 6.62 -6.36 5.52
C GLY A 59 6.51 -5.97 4.06
N TYR A 60 6.43 -6.98 3.20
CA TYR A 60 6.30 -6.82 1.76
C TYR A 60 4.86 -7.04 1.34
N TYR A 61 4.26 -6.04 0.70
CA TYR A 61 2.91 -6.14 0.17
C TYR A 61 2.93 -6.66 -1.27
N LEU A 62 2.21 -7.74 -1.49
CA LEU A 62 2.13 -8.44 -2.76
C LEU A 62 0.67 -8.63 -3.14
N LEU A 63 0.37 -8.47 -4.43
CA LEU A 63 -0.99 -8.52 -4.95
C LEU A 63 -1.07 -9.47 -6.14
N TYR A 64 -2.05 -10.36 -6.09
CA TYR A 64 -2.43 -11.22 -7.22
C TYR A 64 -3.90 -11.03 -7.54
N GLU A 65 -4.21 -10.94 -8.83
CA GLU A 65 -5.58 -11.11 -9.30
C GLU A 65 -5.66 -12.41 -10.11
N PHE A 66 -6.71 -13.17 -9.87
CA PHE A 66 -6.86 -14.51 -10.43
C PHE A 66 -8.33 -14.91 -10.53
N ASP A 67 -8.59 -15.82 -11.46
CA ASP A 67 -9.87 -16.47 -11.62
C ASP A 67 -9.86 -17.82 -10.90
N LEU A 68 -10.90 -18.10 -10.12
CA LEU A 68 -11.03 -19.36 -9.38
C LEU A 68 -12.49 -19.77 -9.26
N GLU A 69 -12.73 -21.07 -9.21
CA GLU A 69 -14.04 -21.60 -8.83
C GLU A 69 -14.35 -21.31 -7.35
N GLY A 70 -15.53 -20.75 -7.08
CA GLY A 70 -15.92 -20.32 -5.73
C GLY A 70 -15.85 -21.42 -4.66
N GLU A 71 -16.04 -22.68 -5.03
CA GLU A 71 -15.98 -23.83 -4.10
C GLU A 71 -14.56 -24.04 -3.54
N LYS A 72 -13.52 -23.77 -4.36
CA LYS A 72 -12.11 -23.97 -4.01
C LYS A 72 -11.52 -22.82 -3.20
N LEU A 73 -12.22 -21.68 -3.13
CA LEU A 73 -11.75 -20.48 -2.44
C LEU A 73 -11.50 -20.72 -0.95
N LYS A 74 -12.36 -21.52 -0.30
CA LYS A 74 -12.25 -21.80 1.14
C LYS A 74 -10.95 -22.57 1.45
N ASP A 75 -10.61 -23.55 0.62
CA ASP A 75 -9.42 -24.37 0.81
C ASP A 75 -8.14 -23.59 0.47
N LEU A 76 -8.16 -22.75 -0.58
CA LEU A 76 -7.07 -21.82 -0.86
C LEU A 76 -6.82 -20.89 0.35
N ASN A 77 -7.89 -20.30 0.91
CA ASN A 77 -7.78 -19.41 2.07
C ASN A 77 -7.20 -20.14 3.30
N ASN A 78 -7.58 -21.39 3.53
CA ASN A 78 -7.01 -22.20 4.61
C ASN A 78 -5.52 -22.49 4.40
N ASN A 79 -5.09 -22.82 3.19
CA ASN A 79 -3.68 -23.04 2.89
C ASN A 79 -2.84 -21.76 3.05
N LEU A 80 -3.36 -20.61 2.64
CA LEU A 80 -2.71 -19.31 2.86
C LEU A 80 -2.54 -18.99 4.35
N LYS A 81 -3.48 -19.39 5.22
CA LYS A 81 -3.34 -19.24 6.68
C LYS A 81 -2.22 -20.10 7.27
N LEU A 82 -1.93 -21.26 6.66
CA LEU A 82 -0.89 -22.18 7.10
C LEU A 82 0.51 -21.79 6.61
N ALA A 83 0.60 -20.88 5.63
CA ALA A 83 1.86 -20.35 5.14
C ALA A 83 2.50 -19.43 6.20
N ASN A 84 3.57 -19.90 6.84
CA ASN A 84 4.25 -19.18 7.92
C ASN A 84 4.89 -17.87 7.44
N GLU A 85 5.30 -17.82 6.18
CA GLU A 85 5.85 -16.64 5.53
C GLU A 85 4.83 -15.49 5.38
N ILE A 86 3.53 -15.82 5.36
CA ILE A 86 2.42 -14.86 5.26
C ILE A 86 2.01 -14.40 6.66
N LEU A 87 2.19 -13.11 6.92
CA LEU A 87 1.74 -12.48 8.16
C LEU A 87 0.22 -12.29 8.18
N ARG A 88 -0.31 -11.84 7.04
CA ARG A 88 -1.73 -11.55 6.84
C ARG A 88 -2.07 -11.61 5.35
N HIS A 89 -3.30 -12.00 5.04
CA HIS A 89 -3.85 -11.90 3.70
C HIS A 89 -5.33 -11.52 3.74
N ILE A 90 -5.81 -11.00 2.64
CA ILE A 90 -7.22 -10.76 2.37
C ILE A 90 -7.50 -11.19 0.93
N VAL A 91 -8.61 -11.90 0.75
CA VAL A 91 -9.12 -12.25 -0.58
C VAL A 91 -10.47 -11.57 -0.74
N VAL A 92 -10.64 -10.82 -1.82
CA VAL A 92 -11.87 -10.09 -2.13
C VAL A 92 -12.34 -10.46 -3.53
N SER A 93 -13.66 -10.53 -3.74
CA SER A 93 -14.21 -10.65 -5.08
C SER A 93 -14.11 -9.29 -5.77
N LYS A 94 -13.61 -9.29 -7.00
CA LYS A 94 -13.37 -8.09 -7.79
C LYS A 94 -13.97 -8.29 -9.17
N LYS A 95 -14.57 -7.25 -9.75
CA LYS A 95 -14.98 -7.30 -11.16
C LYS A 95 -13.73 -7.27 -12.04
N PRO A 96 -13.65 -8.10 -13.10
CA PRO A 96 -12.50 -8.05 -14.01
C PRO A 96 -12.40 -6.66 -14.63
N GLN A 97 -11.19 -6.11 -14.67
CA GLN A 97 -10.91 -4.80 -15.25
C GLN A 97 -9.94 -4.96 -16.41
N SER A 98 -10.17 -4.22 -17.50
CA SER A 98 -9.25 -4.23 -18.64
C SER A 98 -7.93 -3.53 -18.29
N ALA A 99 -6.84 -3.88 -19.01
CA ALA A 99 -5.54 -3.26 -18.80
C ALA A 99 -5.55 -1.74 -19.01
N GLN A 100 -6.35 -1.25 -19.97
CA GLN A 100 -6.56 0.17 -20.24
C GLN A 100 -7.20 0.88 -19.04
N GLN A 101 -8.26 0.31 -18.46
CA GLN A 101 -8.92 0.84 -17.28
C GLN A 101 -8.00 0.88 -16.05
N ARG A 102 -7.08 -0.09 -15.91
CA ARG A 102 -6.07 -0.07 -14.84
C ARG A 102 -5.02 1.02 -15.07
N ALA A 103 -4.54 1.19 -16.30
CA ALA A 103 -3.57 2.22 -16.64
C ALA A 103 -4.15 3.62 -16.36
N GLU A 104 -5.37 3.88 -16.83
CA GLU A 104 -6.08 5.13 -16.57
C GLU A 104 -6.28 5.39 -15.07
N LYS A 105 -6.70 4.38 -14.30
CA LYS A 105 -6.83 4.50 -12.84
C LYS A 105 -5.50 4.74 -12.14
N LYS A 106 -4.41 4.10 -12.59
CA LYS A 106 -3.07 4.28 -12.03
C LYS A 106 -2.52 5.67 -12.37
N MET A 107 -2.78 6.18 -13.58
CA MET A 107 -2.45 7.56 -13.97
C MET A 107 -3.26 8.58 -13.17
N ALA A 108 -4.56 8.36 -13.01
CA ALA A 108 -5.42 9.22 -12.19
C ALA A 108 -4.99 9.22 -10.71
N ALA A 109 -4.69 8.06 -10.13
CA ALA A 109 -4.19 7.95 -8.76
C ALA A 109 -2.83 8.63 -8.58
N LYS A 110 -1.93 8.53 -9.57
CA LYS A 110 -0.64 9.22 -9.55
C LYS A 110 -0.82 10.74 -9.67
N ALA A 111 -1.75 11.20 -10.51
CA ALA A 111 -2.08 12.62 -10.62
C ALA A 111 -2.66 13.18 -9.31
N VAL A 112 -3.52 12.42 -8.61
CA VAL A 112 -4.04 12.78 -7.29
C VAL A 112 -2.93 12.83 -6.24
N GLN A 113 -2.00 11.86 -6.21
CA GLN A 113 -0.87 11.89 -5.28
C GLN A 113 0.07 13.07 -5.53
N ILE A 114 0.30 13.43 -6.79
CA ILE A 114 1.09 14.61 -7.16
C ILE A 114 0.38 15.88 -6.69
N ALA A 115 -0.93 15.98 -6.87
CA ALA A 115 -1.72 17.11 -6.37
C ALA A 115 -1.74 17.18 -4.83
N GLU A 116 -1.91 16.07 -4.12
CA GLU A 116 -1.87 16.02 -2.64
C GLU A 116 -0.48 16.42 -2.11
N THR A 117 0.60 16.00 -2.76
CA THR A 117 1.97 16.37 -2.36
C THR A 117 2.21 17.88 -2.57
N GLN A 118 1.75 18.45 -3.70
CA GLN A 118 1.85 19.88 -3.97
C GLN A 118 1.03 20.73 -2.99
N VAL A 119 -0.16 20.26 -2.59
CA VAL A 119 -1.00 20.96 -1.60
C VAL A 119 -0.37 20.95 -0.20
N VAL A 120 0.37 19.90 0.17
CA VAL A 120 1.11 19.85 1.44
C VAL A 120 2.32 20.79 1.40
N GLU A 121 3.07 20.81 0.30
CA GLU A 121 4.21 21.73 0.11
C GLU A 121 3.79 23.21 0.10
N ASP A 122 2.66 23.56 -0.51
CA ASP A 122 2.17 24.94 -0.52
C ASP A 122 1.68 25.40 0.86
N LYS A 123 1.10 24.49 1.66
CA LYS A 123 0.69 24.78 3.05
C LYS A 123 1.86 24.91 4.03
N GLU A 124 3.00 24.26 3.77
CA GLU A 124 4.22 24.46 4.55
C GLU A 124 4.89 25.81 4.23
N LYS A 125 4.88 26.24 2.97
CA LYS A 125 5.40 27.56 2.56
C LYS A 125 4.58 28.73 3.10
N ASP A 126 3.26 28.59 3.17
CA ASP A 126 2.35 29.62 3.71
C ASP A 126 2.55 29.85 5.22
N LYS A 127 2.79 28.78 5.99
CA LYS A 127 3.13 28.87 7.43
C LYS A 127 4.49 29.52 7.72
N GLY A 128 5.43 29.46 6.78
CA GLY A 128 6.75 30.07 6.90
C GLY A 128 6.76 31.58 6.61
N LYS A 129 5.82 32.06 5.79
CA LYS A 129 5.70 33.50 5.46
C LYS A 129 4.95 34.30 6.51
N ILE A 130 3.93 33.74 7.17
CA ILE A 130 3.10 34.47 8.16
C ILE A 130 3.80 34.60 9.53
N LYS A 131 5.13 34.52 9.63
CA LYS A 131 5.81 34.47 10.95
C LYS A 131 7.09 35.28 11.09
N LEU A 132 7.61 35.91 10.03
CA LEU A 132 8.78 36.79 10.17
C LEU A 132 8.35 38.26 10.20
N GLU A 133 7.62 38.74 9.19
CA GLU A 133 7.20 40.15 9.13
C GLU A 133 6.27 40.58 10.30
N ASP A 134 5.33 39.73 10.73
CA ASP A 134 4.43 40.03 11.85
C ASP A 134 5.13 39.96 13.22
N LEU A 135 6.25 39.22 13.32
CA LEU A 135 7.04 39.14 14.56
C LEU A 135 7.93 40.36 14.71
N ASP A 136 8.56 40.80 13.63
CA ASP A 136 9.42 41.99 13.61
C ASP A 136 8.61 43.26 13.91
N GLN A 137 7.41 43.40 13.33
CA GLN A 137 6.51 44.52 13.63
C GLN A 137 6.06 44.55 15.10
N ARG A 138 5.77 43.39 15.70
CA ARG A 138 5.41 43.30 17.13
C ARG A 138 6.62 43.54 18.05
N LEU A 139 7.84 43.23 17.61
CA LEU A 139 9.07 43.50 18.36
C LEU A 139 9.39 44.99 18.39
N ASP A 140 9.23 45.69 17.27
CA ASP A 140 9.44 47.14 17.18
C ASP A 140 8.40 47.92 18.00
N GLU A 141 7.15 47.46 18.02
CA GLU A 141 6.08 48.07 18.82
C GLU A 141 6.30 47.88 20.34
N ILE A 142 6.92 46.76 20.75
CA ILE A 142 7.27 46.48 22.16
C ILE A 142 8.54 47.24 22.59
N LEU A 143 9.52 47.42 21.71
CA LEU A 143 10.78 48.12 22.02
C LEU A 143 10.67 49.65 21.89
N GLY A 144 9.70 50.15 21.13
CA GLY A 144 9.40 51.58 20.99
C GLY A 144 8.51 52.16 22.10
N GLY A 145 7.94 51.31 22.95
CA GLY A 145 7.15 51.70 24.12
C GLY A 145 7.98 51.71 25.40
N ASP A 146 8.38 52.91 25.84
CA ASP A 146 8.89 53.26 27.17
C ASP A 146 10.31 52.78 27.56
N ILE A 147 11.30 53.62 27.27
CA ILE A 147 12.25 54.08 28.32
C ILE A 147 12.21 55.61 28.33
N ILE A 148 11.83 56.13 29.51
CA ILE A 148 11.93 57.51 29.98
C ILE A 148 13.38 58.03 29.86
#